data_AF-A0A1H0LKP5-F1
#
_entry.id   AF-A0A1H0LKP5-F1
#
_cell.length_a   1.000
_cell.length_b   1.000
_cell.length_c   1.000
_cell.angle_alpha   90.00
_cell.angle_beta   90.00
_cell.angle_gamma   90.00
#
_symmetry.space_group_name_H-M   'P 1'
#
loop_
_entity.id
_entity.type
_entity.pdbx_description
1 polymer ?
#
loop_
_entity_poly.entity_id
_entity_poly.type
_entity_poly.pdbx_seq_one_letter_code
_entity_poly.pdbx_strand_id
1 'polypeptide(L)' 'MNLEELKTTILNLDHQQQKQLMMEILPQMLPQFCTDDACLDLIRKFSNDESIKSYREQHMDGI' A
#
# COMPACT_ATOMS: atom_id res chain seq x y z
N MET A 1 -4.80 2.97 23.01
CA MET A 1 -4.55 2.01 21.94
C MET A 1 -3.05 1.75 21.89
N ASN A 2 -2.63 0.50 22.04
CA ASN A 2 -1.21 0.14 21.94
C ASN A 2 -0.85 -0.19 20.47
N LEU A 3 0.43 -0.32 20.17
CA LEU A 3 0.92 -0.57 18.80
C LEU A 3 0.35 -1.87 18.20
N GLU A 4 0.17 -2.90 19.02
CA GLU A 4 -0.33 -4.21 18.58
C GLU A 4 -1.83 -4.15 18.25
N GLU A 5 -2.62 -3.41 19.02
CA GLU A 5 -4.02 -3.11 18.69
C GLU A 5 -4.11 -2.32 17.38
N LEU A 6 -3.27 -1.31 17.19
CA LEU A 6 -3.24 -0.50 15.97
C LEU A 6 -2.93 -1.37 14.73
N LYS A 7 -1.92 -2.24 14.80
CA LYS A 7 -1.59 -3.19 13.72
C LYS A 7 -2.76 -4.10 13.42
N THR A 8 -3.37 -4.66 14.46
CA THR A 8 -4.51 -5.57 14.32
C THR A 8 -5.69 -4.87 13.66
N THR A 9 -5.97 -3.62 14.03
CA THR A 9 -7.00 -2.80 13.38
C THR A 9 -6.70 -2.57 11.90
N ILE A 10 -5.47 -2.20 11.54
CA ILE A 10 -5.07 -1.97 10.14
C ILE A 10 -5.20 -3.25 9.31
N LEU A 11 -4.78 -4.40 9.84
CA LEU A 11 -4.85 -5.69 9.16
C LEU A 11 -6.29 -6.19 8.96
N ASN A 12 -7.21 -5.77 9.83
CA ASN A 12 -8.63 -6.15 9.75
C ASN A 12 -9.50 -5.14 8.99
N LEU A 13 -8.91 -4.10 8.39
CA LEU A 13 -9.62 -3.19 7.50
C LEU A 13 -10.19 -3.97 6.31
N ASP A 14 -11.37 -3.57 5.84
CA ASP A 14 -11.92 -4.12 4.60
C ASP A 14 -11.11 -3.66 3.37
N HIS A 15 -11.33 -4.32 2.22
CA HIS A 15 -10.56 -4.04 1.01
C HIS A 15 -10.64 -2.57 0.54
N GLN A 16 -11.78 -1.91 0.75
CA GLN A 16 -11.98 -0.52 0.37
C GLN A 16 -11.20 0.41 1.30
N GLN A 17 -11.24 0.13 2.60
CA GLN A 17 -10.51 0.86 3.63
C GLN A 17 -9.00 0.67 3.52
N GLN A 18 -8.54 -0.55 3.22
CA GLN A 18 -7.14 -0.83 2.93
C GLN A 18 -6.65 -0.03 1.73
N LYS A 19 -7.42 -0.03 0.63
CA LYS A 19 -7.12 0.76 -0.56
C LYS A 19 -7.02 2.25 -0.24
N GLN A 20 -7.95 2.78 0.55
CA GLN A 20 -7.95 4.19 0.95
C GLN A 20 -6.72 4.52 1.81
N LEU A 21 -6.40 3.67 2.79
CA LEU A 21 -5.21 3.82 3.62
C LEU A 21 -3.92 3.84 2.79
N MET A 22 -3.79 2.93 1.82
CA MET A 22 -2.59 2.81 0.98
C MET A 22 -2.46 3.91 -0.06
N MET A 23 -3.57 4.37 -0.66
CA MET A 23 -3.53 5.30 -1.79
C MET A 23 -3.70 6.77 -1.40
N GLU A 24 -4.36 7.06 -0.27
CA GLU A 24 -4.67 8.43 0.12
C GLU A 24 -3.90 8.85 1.38
N ILE A 25 -3.89 7.99 2.40
CA ILE A 25 -3.38 8.37 3.73
C ILE A 25 -1.87 8.14 3.84
N LEU A 26 -1.37 6.96 3.48
CA LEU A 26 0.06 6.66 3.53
C LEU A 26 0.89 7.66 2.69
N PRO A 27 0.55 7.97 1.42
CA PRO A 27 1.31 8.93 0.61
C PRO A 27 1.43 10.33 1.22
N GLN A 28 0.44 10.77 2.00
CA GLN A 28 0.48 12.07 2.69
C GLN A 28 1.37 12.04 3.94
N MET A 29 1.44 10.90 4.62
CA MET A 29 2.29 10.72 5.80
C MET A 29 3.75 10.43 5.44
N LEU A 30 3.99 9.80 4.30
CA LEU A 30 5.31 9.34 3.91
C LEU A 30 6.39 10.41 3.83
N PRO A 31 6.16 11.65 3.37
CA PRO A 31 7.16 12.71 3.44
C PRO A 31 7.65 13.02 4.86
N GLN A 32 6.89 12.65 5.89
CA GLN A 32 7.26 12.86 7.30
C GLN A 32 8.13 11.73 7.87
N PHE A 33 8.14 10.56 7.21
CA PHE A 33 8.84 9.36 7.68
C PHE A 33 9.93 8.88 6.71
N CYS A 34 9.69 9.00 5.40
CA CYS A 34 10.68 8.86 4.33
C CYS A 34 11.35 10.22 4.11
N THR A 35 12.54 10.39 4.69
CA THR A 35 13.35 11.61 4.51
C THR A 35 14.35 11.50 3.37
N ASP A 36 14.47 10.33 2.73
CA ASP A 36 15.35 10.10 1.58
C ASP A 36 14.57 9.57 0.36
N ASP A 37 15.14 9.80 -0.83
CA ASP A 37 14.55 9.39 -2.10
C ASP A 37 14.43 7.86 -2.22
N ALA A 38 15.34 7.12 -1.55
CA ALA A 38 15.35 5.66 -1.55
C ALA A 38 14.10 5.07 -0.88
N CYS A 39 13.63 5.68 0.21
CA CYS A 39 12.42 5.28 0.92
C CYS A 39 11.16 5.57 0.08
N LEU A 40 11.11 6.71 -0.61
CA LEU A 40 10.01 7.02 -1.53
C LEU A 40 9.95 6.06 -2.72
N ASP A 41 11.09 5.67 -3.29
CA ASP A 41 11.16 4.75 -4.41
C ASP A 41 10.73 3.32 -4.05
N LEU A 42 11.07 2.85 -2.85
CA LEU A 42 10.58 1.56 -2.33
C LEU A 42 9.06 1.50 -2.27
N ILE A 43 8.42 2.60 -1.89
CA ILE A 43 6.96 2.64 -1.73
C ILE A 43 6.25 2.76 -3.07
N ARG A 44 6.80 3.58 -3.98
CA ARG A 44 6.31 3.63 -5.37
C ARG A 44 6.40 2.26 -6.05
N LYS A 45 7.48 1.51 -5.79
CA LYS A 45 7.64 0.15 -6.28
C LYS A 45 6.55 -0.77 -5.73
N PHE A 46 6.24 -0.68 -4.43
CA PHE A 46 5.20 -1.48 -3.80
C PHE A 46 3.81 -1.22 -4.40
N SER A 47 3.46 0.05 -4.62
CA SER A 47 2.20 0.45 -5.26
C SER A 47 2.12 0.00 -6.73
N ASN A 48 3.23 0.09 -7.48
CA ASN A 48 3.30 -0.38 -8.86
C ASN A 48 3.20 -1.91 -8.95
N ASP A 49 3.86 -2.66 -8.08
CA ASP A 49 3.83 -4.13 -8.11
C ASP A 49 2.41 -4.67 -7.84
N GLU A 50 1.66 -4.06 -6.92
CA GLU A 50 0.26 -4.41 -6.67
C GLU A 50 -0.65 -4.09 -7.88
N SER A 51 -0.44 -2.92 -8.50
CA SER A 51 -1.16 -2.49 -9.70
C SER A 51 -0.87 -3.41 -10.90
N ILE A 52 0.41 -3.77 -11.09
CA ILE A 52 0.87 -4.69 -12.14
C ILE A 52 0.37 -6.12 -11.88
N LYS A 53 0.30 -6.56 -10.62
CA LYS A 53 -0.22 -7.88 -10.27
C LYS A 53 -1.69 -8.00 -10.67
N SER A 54 -2.52 -7.01 -10.36
CA SER A 54 -3.93 -7.01 -10.76
C SER A 54 -4.11 -7.03 -12.28
N TYR A 55 -3.30 -6.27 -13.02
CA TYR A 55 -3.27 -6.29 -14.49
C TYR A 55 -2.84 -7.67 -15.02
N ARG A 56 -1.80 -8.28 -14.46
CA ARG A 56 -1.34 -9.61 -14.86
C ARG A 56 -2.41 -10.67 -14.59
N GLU A 57 -3.07 -10.63 -13.44
CA GLU A 57 -4.14 -11.58 -13.11
C GLU A 57 -5.35 -11.43 -14.04
N GLN A 58 -5.71 -10.20 -14.43
CA GLN A 58 -6.83 -9.95 -15.36
C GLN A 58 -6.52 -10.27 -16.83
N HIS A 59 -5.23 -10.34 -17.21
CA HIS A 59 -4.82 -10.50 -18.60
C HIS A 59 -3.97 -11.76 -18.88
N MET A 60 -3.75 -12.64 -17.88
CA MET A 60 -3.07 -13.94 -18.03
C MET A 60 -4.03 -15.12 -18.25
N ASP A 61 -5.36 -14.90 -18.32
CA ASP A 61 -6.34 -15.89 -18.83
C ASP A 61 -6.33 -16.02 -20.37
N GLY A 62 -5.20 -15.69 -21.00
CA GLY A 62 -5.05 -15.59 -22.44
C GLY A 62 -3.72 -16.12 -22.97
N ILE A 63 -3.24 -17.26 -22.48
CA ILE A 63 -2.34 -18.18 -23.22
C ILE A 63 -2.76 -19.63 -22.91
#